data_AF-A0A9D6QSV8-F1
#
_entry.id   AF-A0A9D6QSV8-F1
#
_cell.length_a   1.000
_cell.length_b   1.000
_cell.length_c   1.000
_cell.angle_alpha   90.00
_cell.angle_beta   90.00
_cell.angle_gamma   90.00
#
_symmetry.space_group_name_H-M   'P 1'
#
loop_
_entity.id
_entity.type
_entity.pdbx_description
1 polymer ?
#
loop_
_entity_poly.entity_id
_entity_poly.type
_entity_poly.pdbx_seq_one_letter_code
_entity_poly.pdbx_strand_id
1 'polypeptide(L)'
;QPVKLPAIGQDVETEVDLITLVGRTDAKDPEPKPVERPLAQMITVPGELFPEIALGGYLEDTDICWRVTDRKKSIDGIGKERIAAAHPGAAKEPVLREFLTAPYSFLFGLANDELGYIVPANDFVFPTYNPGPVFGVDRCGFKDHYEETLSASSKMAPLVTRALIELIQTGP
;
A
#
# COMPACT_ATOMS: atom_id res chain seq x y z
N GLN A 1 15.21 -14.63 -27.22
CA GLN A 1 14.72 -15.91 -26.66
C GLN A 1 13.76 -15.60 -25.51
N PRO A 2 12.72 -16.40 -25.24
CA PRO A 2 11.77 -16.11 -24.18
C PRO A 2 12.47 -16.22 -22.82
N VAL A 3 12.32 -15.19 -22.01
CA VAL A 3 12.81 -15.17 -20.62
C VAL A 3 11.92 -16.14 -19.82
N LYS A 4 12.51 -17.18 -19.23
CA LYS A 4 11.80 -18.00 -18.23
C LYS A 4 11.72 -17.18 -16.95
N LEU A 5 10.52 -16.70 -16.65
CA LEU A 5 10.18 -15.98 -15.42
C LEU A 5 9.63 -16.99 -14.42
N PRO A 6 10.37 -17.38 -13.39
CA PRO A 6 9.77 -18.10 -12.28
C PRO A 6 8.92 -17.09 -11.46
N ALA A 7 7.61 -17.30 -11.40
CA ALA A 7 6.79 -16.69 -10.35
C ALA A 7 7.04 -17.50 -9.07
N ILE A 8 7.50 -16.85 -8.00
CA ILE A 8 7.90 -17.52 -6.77
C ILE A 8 7.38 -16.69 -5.60
N GLY A 9 6.51 -17.29 -4.79
CA GLY A 9 5.96 -16.67 -3.59
C GLY A 9 4.51 -16.22 -3.76
N GLN A 10 3.59 -17.05 -3.29
CA GLN A 10 2.19 -16.71 -3.05
C GLN A 10 1.92 -16.99 -1.56
N ASP A 11 1.40 -16.01 -0.83
CA ASP A 11 0.78 -16.27 0.47
C ASP A 11 -0.71 -16.51 0.26
N VAL A 12 -1.14 -17.76 0.41
CA VAL A 12 -2.54 -18.16 0.17
C VAL A 12 -3.48 -17.61 1.24
N GLU A 13 -2.97 -17.26 2.43
CA GLU A 13 -3.83 -16.71 3.50
C GLU A 13 -4.13 -15.22 3.31
N THR A 14 -3.20 -14.48 2.70
CA THR A 14 -3.34 -13.04 2.47
C THR A 14 -3.47 -12.64 1.01
N GLU A 15 -3.44 -13.59 0.09
CA GLU A 15 -3.55 -13.42 -1.37
C GLU A 15 -2.65 -12.34 -1.97
N VAL A 16 -1.47 -12.15 -1.39
CA VAL A 16 -0.44 -11.28 -1.95
C VAL A 16 0.58 -12.11 -2.73
N ASP A 17 1.04 -11.58 -3.86
CA ASP A 17 2.10 -12.20 -4.65
C ASP A 17 3.30 -11.27 -4.81
N LEU A 18 4.48 -11.88 -4.94
CA LEU A 18 5.70 -11.22 -5.35
C LEU A 18 6.22 -11.88 -6.64
N ILE A 19 6.18 -11.13 -7.74
CA ILE A 19 6.75 -11.56 -9.01
C ILE A 19 8.11 -10.87 -9.17
N THR A 20 9.17 -11.67 -9.19
CA THR A 20 10.54 -11.18 -9.34
C THR A 20 11.10 -11.58 -10.70
N LEU A 21 11.42 -10.58 -11.53
CA LEU A 21 12.10 -10.80 -12.81
C LEU A 21 13.61 -10.77 -12.59
N VAL A 22 14.27 -11.92 -12.73
CA VAL A 22 15.73 -12.05 -12.61
C VAL A 22 16.39 -12.15 -13.98
N GLY A 23 17.48 -11.41 -14.17
CA GLY A 23 18.33 -11.55 -15.34
C GLY A 23 19.27 -12.76 -15.21
N ARG A 24 19.87 -13.17 -16.33
CA ARG A 24 21.02 -14.08 -16.35
C ARG A 24 22.16 -13.41 -17.11
N THR A 25 23.40 -13.85 -16.87
CA THR A 25 24.56 -13.49 -17.70
C THR A 25 24.33 -13.91 -19.16
N ASP A 26 25.19 -13.46 -20.09
CA ASP A 26 25.01 -13.64 -21.53
C ASP A 26 24.51 -15.04 -21.88
N ALA A 27 23.47 -15.15 -22.71
CA ALA A 27 22.92 -16.44 -23.14
C ALA A 27 23.92 -17.33 -23.89
N LYS A 28 25.07 -16.77 -24.28
CA LYS A 28 26.21 -17.50 -24.86
C LYS A 28 27.16 -18.08 -23.81
N ASP A 29 27.04 -17.72 -22.53
CA ASP A 29 27.76 -18.41 -21.47
C ASP A 29 27.29 -19.86 -21.40
N PRO A 30 28.21 -20.84 -21.34
CA PRO A 30 27.85 -22.24 -21.19
C PRO A 30 27.14 -22.54 -19.85
N GLU A 31 27.30 -21.68 -18.85
CA GLU A 31 26.56 -21.69 -17.58
C GLU A 31 26.10 -20.25 -17.20
N PRO A 32 24.92 -19.81 -17.67
CA PRO A 32 24.43 -18.47 -17.37
C PRO A 32 24.14 -18.32 -15.87
N LYS A 33 24.82 -17.38 -15.21
CA LYS A 33 24.66 -17.12 -13.77
C LYS A 33 23.53 -16.10 -13.55
N PRO A 34 22.75 -16.22 -12.45
CA PRO A 34 21.83 -15.15 -12.06
C PRO A 34 22.61 -13.86 -11.81
N VAL A 35 22.07 -12.71 -12.23
CA VAL A 35 22.58 -11.41 -11.75
C VAL A 35 22.22 -11.22 -10.28
N GLU A 36 23.11 -10.58 -9.52
CA GLU A 36 22.99 -10.42 -8.06
C GLU A 36 21.73 -9.70 -7.59
N ARG A 37 21.16 -8.81 -8.44
CA ARG A 37 19.92 -8.10 -8.13
C ARG A 37 18.82 -8.41 -9.16
N PRO A 38 17.54 -8.44 -8.74
CA PRO A 38 16.43 -8.50 -9.66
C PRO A 38 16.42 -7.34 -10.66
N LEU A 39 15.90 -7.59 -11.86
CA LEU A 39 15.66 -6.57 -12.89
C LEU A 39 14.36 -5.83 -12.63
N ALA A 40 13.30 -6.55 -12.22
CA ALA A 40 12.04 -5.94 -11.82
C ALA A 40 11.39 -6.73 -10.68
N GLN A 41 10.60 -6.05 -9.86
CA GLN A 41 9.72 -6.65 -8.86
C GLN A 41 8.30 -6.13 -9.06
N MET A 42 7.31 -7.00 -8.93
CA MET A 42 5.91 -6.65 -8.98
C MET A 42 5.25 -7.26 -7.76
N ILE A 43 4.51 -6.46 -7.00
CA ILE A 43 3.67 -6.96 -5.92
C ILE A 43 2.20 -6.80 -6.30
N THR A 44 1.41 -7.81 -5.98
CA THR A 44 -0.05 -7.81 -6.13
C THR A 44 -0.69 -7.77 -4.75
N VAL A 45 -1.80 -7.05 -4.63
CA VAL A 45 -2.50 -6.82 -3.37
C VAL A 45 -4.00 -7.07 -3.55
N PRO A 46 -4.66 -7.84 -2.66
CA PRO A 46 -6.09 -8.11 -2.75
C PRO A 46 -6.89 -6.96 -2.15
N GLY A 47 -7.11 -5.91 -2.93
CA GLY A 47 -7.86 -4.72 -2.51
C GLY A 47 -7.25 -3.43 -3.02
N GLU A 48 -7.95 -2.34 -2.76
CA GLU A 48 -7.46 -1.01 -3.06
C GLU A 48 -6.59 -0.50 -1.91
N LEU A 49 -5.28 -0.47 -2.16
CA LEU A 49 -4.30 -0.01 -1.19
C LEU A 49 -4.22 1.52 -1.20
N PHE A 50 -4.23 2.10 -0.01
CA PHE A 50 -3.95 3.53 0.14
C PHE A 50 -2.51 3.87 -0.28
N PRO A 51 -2.29 4.97 -1.02
CA PRO A 51 -0.97 5.36 -1.50
C PRO A 51 0.09 5.46 -0.42
N GLU A 52 -0.30 5.80 0.81
CA GLU A 52 0.59 5.96 1.96
C GLU A 52 1.30 4.65 2.32
N ILE A 53 0.64 3.51 2.16
CA ILE A 53 1.23 2.19 2.42
C ILE A 53 2.22 1.82 1.31
N ALA A 54 1.93 2.21 0.08
CA ALA A 54 2.79 1.98 -1.06
C ALA A 54 4.04 2.87 -1.05
N LEU A 55 3.85 4.17 -0.83
CA LEU A 55 4.82 5.23 -1.14
C LEU A 55 5.22 6.08 0.08
N GLY A 56 4.59 5.87 1.23
CA GLY A 56 4.74 6.74 2.40
C GLY A 56 3.92 8.03 2.27
N GLY A 57 4.23 9.02 3.10
CA GLY A 57 3.46 10.26 3.15
C GLY A 57 2.21 10.18 4.03
N TYR A 58 2.22 9.28 5.02
CA TYR A 58 1.20 9.19 6.05
C TYR A 58 0.88 10.57 6.65
N LEU A 59 -0.39 10.78 6.99
CA LEU A 59 -0.79 11.91 7.82
C LEU A 59 -0.13 11.77 9.20
N GLU A 60 0.49 12.83 9.71
CA GLU A 60 1.31 12.75 10.94
C GLU A 60 0.95 13.80 11.99
N ASP A 61 0.33 14.91 11.59
CA ASP A 61 0.15 16.05 12.48
C ASP A 61 -0.83 15.71 13.61
N THR A 62 -0.41 15.85 14.87
CA THR A 62 -1.23 15.53 16.05
C THR A 62 -2.13 16.68 16.48
N ASP A 63 -1.81 17.92 16.08
CA ASP A 63 -2.42 19.11 16.68
C ASP A 63 -3.23 19.90 15.66
N ILE A 64 -2.79 19.90 14.40
CA ILE A 64 -3.35 20.69 13.32
C ILE A 64 -3.97 19.76 12.29
N CYS A 65 -5.29 19.86 12.12
CA CYS A 65 -6.02 18.99 11.20
C CYS A 65 -5.89 19.36 9.72
N TRP A 66 -5.66 20.64 9.46
CA TRP A 66 -5.81 21.21 8.13
C TRP A 66 -4.72 22.23 7.87
N ARG A 67 -4.15 22.20 6.67
CA ARG A 67 -3.20 23.21 6.18
C ARG A 67 -3.76 23.86 4.94
N VAL A 68 -3.55 25.16 4.80
CA VAL A 68 -3.83 25.84 3.54
C VAL A 68 -2.58 25.77 2.66
N THR A 69 -2.70 25.19 1.46
CA THR A 69 -1.60 25.09 0.50
C THR A 69 -1.97 25.73 -0.83
N ASP A 70 -1.01 26.41 -1.46
CA ASP A 70 -1.21 27.04 -2.78
C ASP A 70 -1.54 26.01 -3.86
N ARG A 71 -0.93 24.82 -3.77
CA ARG A 71 -1.23 23.67 -4.62
C ARG A 71 -2.72 23.32 -4.52
N LYS A 72 -3.24 23.06 -3.32
CA LYS A 72 -4.65 22.70 -3.15
C LYS A 72 -5.57 23.85 -3.58
N LYS A 73 -5.15 25.10 -3.33
CA LYS A 73 -5.90 26.31 -3.69
C LYS A 73 -6.04 26.45 -5.21
N SER A 74 -5.02 26.04 -5.97
CA SER A 74 -5.10 26.00 -7.44
C SER A 74 -6.05 24.92 -7.98
N ILE A 75 -6.41 23.92 -7.17
CA ILE A 75 -7.29 22.81 -7.57
C ILE A 75 -8.75 23.09 -7.19
N ASP A 76 -8.99 23.55 -5.95
CA ASP A 76 -10.35 23.70 -5.40
C ASP A 76 -10.74 25.14 -5.00
N GLY A 77 -9.82 26.10 -5.12
CA GLY A 77 -10.03 27.51 -4.76
C GLY A 77 -9.98 27.82 -3.25
N ILE A 78 -10.02 26.81 -2.38
CA ILE A 78 -10.04 26.94 -0.91
C ILE A 78 -8.64 26.74 -0.35
N GLY A 79 -7.95 25.71 -0.84
CA GLY A 79 -6.60 25.34 -0.42
C GLY A 79 -6.50 24.49 0.83
N LYS A 80 -7.62 24.04 1.39
CA LYS A 80 -7.63 23.28 2.64
C LYS A 80 -7.27 21.82 2.39
N GLU A 81 -6.09 21.42 2.83
CA GLU A 81 -5.53 20.07 2.73
C GLU A 81 -5.53 19.40 4.11
N ARG A 82 -5.97 18.14 4.18
CA ARG A 82 -5.93 17.33 5.40
C ARG A 82 -4.48 16.89 5.63
N ILE A 83 -3.97 17.09 6.85
CA ILE A 83 -2.58 16.76 7.21
C ILE A 83 -2.47 15.90 8.47
N ALA A 84 -3.60 15.66 9.14
CA ALA A 84 -3.70 14.93 10.38
C ALA A 84 -4.39 13.60 10.17
N ALA A 85 -3.82 12.55 10.74
CA ALA A 85 -4.45 11.25 10.77
C ALA A 85 -5.57 11.21 11.83
N ALA A 86 -6.55 10.35 11.63
CA ALA A 86 -7.60 10.08 12.62
C ALA A 86 -7.03 9.58 13.96
N HIS A 87 -5.98 8.74 13.89
CA HIS A 87 -5.29 8.11 15.02
C HIS A 87 -3.77 8.29 14.92
N PRO A 88 -3.24 9.50 15.17
CA PRO A 88 -1.82 9.81 14.93
C PRO A 88 -0.85 9.03 15.85
N GLY A 89 -1.35 8.48 16.97
CA GLY A 89 -0.58 7.63 17.87
C GLY A 89 -0.56 6.14 17.48
N ALA A 90 -1.32 5.71 16.48
CA ALA A 90 -1.25 4.34 16.00
C ALA A 90 0.04 4.11 15.20
N ALA A 91 0.55 2.88 15.26
CA ALA A 91 1.70 2.49 14.47
C ALA A 91 1.32 2.53 12.97
N LYS A 92 2.13 3.22 12.19
CA LYS A 92 2.02 3.23 10.72
C LYS A 92 2.55 1.92 10.17
N GLU A 93 1.98 1.46 9.08
CA GLU A 93 2.54 0.37 8.31
C GLU A 93 3.91 0.78 7.73
N PRO A 94 4.85 -0.17 7.56
CA PRO A 94 6.08 0.13 6.83
C PRO A 94 5.79 0.41 5.34
N VAL A 95 6.57 1.32 4.74
CA VAL A 95 6.39 1.72 3.34
C VAL A 95 6.88 0.62 2.40
N LEU A 96 5.97 -0.03 1.67
CA LEU A 96 6.29 -1.20 0.83
C LEU A 96 7.38 -0.91 -0.21
N ARG A 97 7.39 0.29 -0.79
CA ARG A 97 8.39 0.68 -1.80
C ARG A 97 9.84 0.62 -1.29
N GLU A 98 10.06 0.79 0.02
CA GLU A 98 11.39 0.75 0.64
C GLU A 98 11.98 -0.66 0.68
N PHE A 99 11.13 -1.70 0.60
CA PHE A 99 11.55 -3.10 0.62
C PHE A 99 11.89 -3.65 -0.78
N LEU A 100 11.44 -2.99 -1.85
CA LEU A 100 11.69 -3.40 -3.23
C LEU A 100 13.06 -2.89 -3.72
N THR A 101 13.97 -3.82 -4.00
CA THR A 101 15.37 -3.54 -4.36
C THR A 101 15.62 -3.47 -5.87
N ALA A 102 14.68 -3.94 -6.68
CA ALA A 102 14.78 -3.89 -8.13
C ALA A 102 14.73 -2.45 -8.66
N PRO A 103 15.45 -2.14 -9.77
CA PRO A 103 15.40 -0.82 -10.39
C PRO A 103 14.01 -0.48 -10.94
N TYR A 104 13.23 -1.50 -11.33
CA TYR A 104 11.83 -1.36 -11.71
C TYR A 104 10.96 -2.07 -10.69
N SER A 105 10.06 -1.33 -10.04
CA SER A 105 9.11 -1.87 -9.07
C SER A 105 7.70 -1.44 -9.43
N PHE A 106 6.76 -2.37 -9.34
CA PHE A 106 5.35 -2.16 -9.62
C PHE A 106 4.52 -2.65 -8.44
N LEU A 107 3.44 -1.93 -8.15
CA LEU A 107 2.42 -2.34 -7.20
C LEU A 107 1.08 -2.33 -7.93
N PHE A 108 0.42 -3.48 -7.91
CA PHE A 108 -0.92 -3.66 -8.47
C PHE A 108 -1.89 -3.92 -7.32
N GLY A 109 -2.72 -2.92 -6.99
CA GLY A 109 -3.91 -3.13 -6.17
C GLY A 109 -5.00 -3.82 -7.00
N LEU A 110 -6.02 -4.36 -6.31
CA LEU A 110 -7.15 -5.08 -6.92
C LEU A 110 -6.70 -6.19 -7.90
N ALA A 111 -5.57 -6.84 -7.60
CA ALA A 111 -4.92 -7.77 -8.53
C ALA A 111 -5.31 -9.24 -8.30
N ASN A 112 -5.77 -9.58 -7.09
CA ASN A 112 -6.25 -10.90 -6.68
C ASN A 112 -7.75 -10.77 -6.33
N ASP A 113 -8.11 -10.90 -5.05
CA ASP A 113 -9.45 -10.63 -4.56
C ASP A 113 -9.76 -9.13 -4.38
N GLU A 114 -11.05 -8.79 -4.41
CA GLU A 114 -11.58 -7.45 -4.16
C GLU A 114 -11.99 -7.29 -2.69
N LEU A 115 -11.04 -7.41 -1.75
CA LEU A 115 -11.30 -7.31 -0.30
C LEU A 115 -11.58 -5.87 0.19
N GLY A 116 -11.91 -4.99 -0.75
CA GLY A 116 -12.23 -3.58 -0.55
C GLY A 116 -11.00 -2.73 -0.24
N TYR A 117 -11.17 -1.70 0.60
CA TYR A 117 -10.11 -0.75 0.89
C TYR A 117 -9.18 -1.25 1.99
N ILE A 118 -7.88 -1.05 1.77
CA ILE A 118 -6.83 -1.31 2.75
C ILE A 118 -6.39 0.05 3.29
N VAL A 119 -7.12 0.50 4.30
CA VAL A 119 -6.96 1.81 4.94
C VAL A 119 -5.86 1.72 6.03
N PRO A 120 -4.90 2.67 6.08
CA PRO A 120 -3.84 2.69 7.09
C PRO A 120 -4.38 2.65 8.52
N ALA A 121 -3.72 1.92 9.43
CA ALA A 121 -4.15 1.83 10.82
C ALA A 121 -4.17 3.19 11.53
N ASN A 122 -3.32 4.14 11.12
CA ASN A 122 -3.31 5.48 11.68
C ASN A 122 -4.45 6.37 11.21
N ASP A 123 -5.17 6.00 10.15
CA ASP A 123 -6.28 6.80 9.63
C ASP A 123 -7.64 6.09 9.67
N PHE A 124 -7.66 4.79 9.96
CA PHE A 124 -8.88 3.97 10.01
C PHE A 124 -9.86 4.46 11.08
N VAL A 125 -11.03 4.93 10.67
CA VAL A 125 -12.15 5.21 11.60
C VAL A 125 -13.18 4.09 11.56
N PHE A 126 -13.54 3.55 12.72
CA PHE A 126 -14.58 2.52 12.79
C PHE A 126 -15.91 3.04 12.20
N PRO A 127 -16.49 2.32 11.22
CA PRO A 127 -17.73 2.72 10.59
C PRO A 127 -18.86 2.90 11.60
N THR A 128 -19.59 4.00 11.47
CA THR A 128 -20.85 4.18 12.18
C THR A 128 -22.01 3.92 11.23
N TYR A 129 -22.85 2.92 11.53
CA TYR A 129 -24.01 2.64 10.71
C TYR A 129 -25.15 3.62 11.04
N ASN A 130 -25.15 4.76 10.36
CA ASN A 130 -26.17 5.80 10.48
C ASN A 130 -26.92 5.90 9.14
N PRO A 131 -28.26 6.08 9.10
CA PRO A 131 -29.02 6.16 7.84
C PRO A 131 -28.78 7.44 7.00
N GLY A 132 -27.57 8.02 7.01
CA GLY A 132 -27.19 9.23 6.28
C GLY A 132 -25.75 9.15 5.72
N PRO A 133 -25.27 10.20 5.01
CA PRO A 133 -23.98 10.20 4.30
C PRO A 133 -22.78 10.41 5.23
N VAL A 134 -22.87 9.97 6.48
CA VAL A 134 -21.80 10.09 7.49
C VAL A 134 -21.32 8.68 7.79
N PHE A 135 -20.12 8.36 7.32
CA PHE A 135 -19.58 7.00 7.38
C PHE A 135 -18.68 6.78 8.61
N GLY A 136 -18.18 7.85 9.20
CA GLY A 136 -17.45 7.89 10.47
C GLY A 136 -17.19 9.35 10.83
N VAL A 137 -16.73 9.66 12.05
CA VAL A 137 -16.27 11.01 12.39
C VAL A 137 -14.93 10.92 13.08
N ASP A 138 -13.88 11.46 12.46
CA ASP A 138 -12.56 11.52 13.09
C ASP A 138 -12.44 12.67 14.11
N ARG A 139 -11.29 12.71 14.79
CA ARG A 139 -10.96 13.77 15.75
C ARG A 139 -10.90 15.18 15.13
N CYS A 140 -10.74 15.27 13.82
CA CYS A 140 -10.70 16.51 13.05
C CYS A 140 -12.10 16.96 12.59
N GLY A 141 -13.14 16.20 12.95
CA GLY A 141 -14.51 16.41 12.55
C GLY A 141 -14.77 16.08 11.07
N PHE A 142 -13.82 15.40 10.41
CA PHE A 142 -14.00 14.88 9.06
C PHE A 142 -14.97 13.70 9.12
N LYS A 143 -15.92 13.66 8.19
CA LYS A 143 -17.08 12.76 8.26
C LYS A 143 -17.13 11.69 7.17
N ASP A 144 -16.15 11.74 6.28
CA ASP A 144 -16.13 10.98 5.04
C ASP A 144 -15.09 9.88 5.16
N HIS A 145 -15.53 8.79 5.79
CA HIS A 145 -14.76 7.57 6.06
C HIS A 145 -15.45 6.39 5.37
N TYR A 146 -15.71 6.56 4.08
CA TYR A 146 -16.46 5.59 3.28
C TYR A 146 -15.65 4.30 3.10
N GLU A 147 -14.35 4.45 2.87
CA GLU A 147 -13.42 3.37 2.59
C GLU A 147 -13.42 2.32 3.71
N GLU A 148 -13.52 2.75 4.96
CA GLU A 148 -13.62 1.85 6.12
C GLU A 148 -14.91 1.04 6.14
N THR A 149 -16.00 1.51 5.52
CA THR A 149 -17.26 0.76 5.40
C THR A 149 -17.16 -0.44 4.47
N LEU A 150 -16.19 -0.39 3.54
CA LEU A 150 -15.88 -1.44 2.59
C LEU A 150 -14.56 -2.14 2.92
N SER A 151 -13.92 -1.81 4.05
CA SER A 151 -12.72 -2.50 4.49
C SER A 151 -13.09 -3.76 5.26
N ALA A 152 -12.36 -4.86 5.01
CA ALA A 152 -12.57 -6.11 5.74
C ALA A 152 -12.29 -5.97 7.26
N SER A 153 -11.34 -5.10 7.66
CA SER A 153 -10.99 -4.89 9.06
C SER A 153 -10.02 -3.71 9.23
N SER A 154 -10.02 -3.08 10.42
CA SER A 154 -8.93 -2.20 10.85
C SER A 154 -7.56 -2.88 10.96
N LYS A 155 -7.53 -4.21 10.89
CA LYS A 155 -6.30 -5.01 10.86
C LYS A 155 -5.84 -5.36 9.44
N MET A 156 -6.56 -4.93 8.40
CA MET A 156 -6.25 -5.32 7.02
C MET A 156 -4.87 -4.80 6.59
N ALA A 157 -4.64 -3.49 6.70
CA ALA A 157 -3.36 -2.86 6.36
C ALA A 157 -2.15 -3.47 7.09
N PRO A 158 -2.15 -3.64 8.43
CA PRO A 158 -1.00 -4.21 9.12
C PRO A 158 -0.75 -5.68 8.77
N LEU A 159 -1.79 -6.47 8.52
CA LEU A 159 -1.63 -7.89 8.14
C LEU A 159 -1.09 -8.04 6.72
N VAL A 160 -1.70 -7.35 5.75
CA VAL A 160 -1.27 -7.39 4.34
C VAL A 160 0.16 -6.87 4.18
N THR A 161 0.47 -5.73 4.82
CA THR A 161 1.81 -5.15 4.73
C THR A 161 2.86 -6.07 5.34
N ARG A 162 2.54 -6.68 6.50
CA ARG A 162 3.43 -7.65 7.12
C ARG A 162 3.67 -8.85 6.22
N ALA A 163 2.61 -9.45 5.65
CA ALA A 163 2.74 -10.61 4.78
C ALA A 163 3.58 -10.30 3.53
N LEU A 164 3.37 -9.15 2.89
CA LEU A 164 4.18 -8.69 1.77
C LEU A 164 5.66 -8.51 2.14
N ILE A 165 5.94 -7.88 3.27
CA ILE A 165 7.32 -7.67 3.72
C ILE A 165 7.98 -9.00 4.04
N GLU A 166 7.29 -9.89 4.76
CA GLU A 166 7.77 -11.24 5.01
C GLU A 166 8.04 -11.95 3.67
N LEU A 167 7.17 -11.84 2.67
CA LEU A 167 7.37 -12.43 1.34
C LEU A 167 8.57 -11.83 0.58
N ILE A 168 8.78 -10.52 0.68
CA ILE A 168 9.92 -9.83 0.05
C ILE A 168 11.24 -10.22 0.72
N GLN A 169 11.25 -10.29 2.05
CA GLN A 169 12.45 -10.59 2.84
C GLN A 169 12.80 -12.08 2.84
N THR A 170 11.80 -12.94 2.81
CA THR A 170 11.95 -14.40 2.67
C THR A 170 12.05 -14.83 1.22
N GLY A 171 12.29 -13.88 0.29
CA GLY A 171 12.45 -14.12 -1.13
C GLY A 171 13.28 -15.38 -1.43
N PRO A 172 13.05 -16.02 -2.59
CA PRO A 172 13.50 -17.39 -2.89
C PRO A 172 14.98 -17.66 -2.61
#